data_AF-A0A1Z9M1H3-F1
#
_entry.id   AF-A0A1Z9M1H3-F1
#
_cell.length_a   1.000
_cell.length_b   1.000
_cell.length_c   1.000
_cell.angle_alpha   90.00
_cell.angle_beta   90.00
_cell.angle_gamma   90.00
#
_symmetry.space_group_name_H-M   'P 1'
#
loop_
_entity.id
_entity.type
_entity.pdbx_description
1 polymer ?
#
loop_
_entity_poly.entity_id
_entity_poly.type
_entity_poly.pdbx_seq_one_letter_code
_entity_poly.pdbx_strand_id
1 'polypeptide(L)'
;MATVTKKLMDTDWRTQHIVVIDNQANSDQIIIDNSSLSGWVAGSKLAISKLYWTTDSPSAGFKLIFKGTGGTLGTIFMFTGNGTYGFTGGQPALICDHTSVTAVTCDLHITNATANGSIFIECTKMALDGTGWSA
;
A
#
# COMPACT_ATOMS: atom_id res chain seq x y z
N MET A 1 4.65 -19.07 3.44
CA MET A 1 4.43 -17.64 3.20
C MET A 1 4.69 -16.85 4.47
N ALA A 2 5.72 -16.01 4.48
CA ALA A 2 5.92 -15.04 5.55
C ALA A 2 6.01 -13.64 4.93
N THR A 3 4.97 -12.86 5.14
CA THR A 3 5.04 -11.40 4.98
C THR A 3 4.95 -10.83 6.37
N VAL A 4 6.00 -10.13 6.80
CA VAL A 4 6.03 -9.48 8.11
C VAL A 4 5.87 -8.00 7.90
N THR A 5 4.69 -7.49 8.22
CA THR A 5 4.42 -6.05 8.25
C THR A 5 4.64 -5.53 9.65
N LYS A 6 5.49 -4.51 9.78
CA LYS A 6 5.62 -3.72 11.00
C LYS A 6 5.11 -2.30 10.75
N LYS A 7 4.13 -1.89 11.54
CA LYS A 7 3.65 -0.51 11.62
C LYS A 7 4.71 0.34 12.34
N LEU A 8 5.21 1.38 11.69
CA LEU A 8 6.21 2.29 12.25
C LEU A 8 5.56 3.55 12.83
N MET A 9 4.51 4.03 12.18
CA MET A 9 3.77 5.21 12.60
C MET A 9 2.32 5.12 12.15
N ASP A 10 1.41 5.64 12.97
CA ASP A 10 -0.02 5.71 12.73
C ASP A 10 -0.55 6.99 13.39
N THR A 11 -0.44 8.13 12.72
CA THR A 11 -1.01 9.41 13.17
C THR A 11 -2.31 9.67 12.44
N ASP A 12 -3.07 10.68 12.83
CA ASP A 12 -4.35 10.99 12.20
C ASP A 12 -4.20 11.19 10.67
N TRP A 13 -3.16 11.87 10.21
CA TRP A 13 -2.99 12.20 8.79
C TRP A 13 -1.99 11.32 8.02
N ARG A 14 -1.22 10.45 8.69
CA ARG A 14 -0.18 9.63 8.04
C ARG A 14 -0.04 8.24 8.66
N THR A 15 0.27 7.25 7.82
CA THR A 15 0.79 5.96 8.27
C THR A 15 2.11 5.60 7.58
N GLN A 16 2.97 4.87 8.29
CA GLN A 16 4.21 4.32 7.75
C GLN A 16 4.37 2.85 8.14
N HIS A 17 4.74 2.02 7.17
CA HIS A 17 4.91 0.58 7.36
C HIS A 17 6.21 0.13 6.71
N ILE A 18 6.85 -0.86 7.32
CA ILE A 18 7.88 -1.68 6.67
C ILE A 18 7.34 -3.09 6.50
N VAL A 19 7.52 -3.64 5.30
CA VAL A 19 7.07 -4.97 4.91
C VAL A 19 8.30 -5.77 4.50
N VAL A 20 8.50 -6.93 5.12
CA VAL A 20 9.52 -7.90 4.73
C VAL A 20 8.84 -9.06 4.02
N ILE A 21 9.37 -9.42 2.86
CA ILE A 21 8.78 -10.41 1.95
C ILE A 21 9.78 -11.54 1.76
N ASP A 22 9.34 -12.75 2.07
CA ASP A 22 10.08 -14.00 1.83
C ASP A 22 9.72 -14.60 0.46
N ASN A 23 10.65 -15.38 -0.11
CA ASN A 23 10.60 -15.98 -1.44
C ASN A 23 9.63 -17.17 -1.49
N GLN A 24 8.34 -16.85 -1.42
CA GLN A 24 7.26 -17.74 -1.80
C GLN A 24 6.30 -17.01 -2.73
N ALA A 25 5.83 -17.71 -3.77
CA ALA A 25 4.79 -17.19 -4.64
C ALA A 25 3.52 -16.94 -3.81
N ASN A 26 3.04 -15.71 -3.84
CA ASN A 26 1.84 -15.31 -3.10
C ASN A 26 0.87 -14.66 -4.08
N SER A 27 -0.35 -15.18 -4.13
CA SER A 27 -1.40 -14.66 -5.01
C SER A 27 -2.03 -13.38 -4.46
N ASP A 28 -2.06 -13.20 -3.13
CA ASP A 28 -2.66 -12.02 -2.49
C ASP A 28 -2.40 -11.98 -0.96
N GLN A 29 -1.75 -10.94 -0.45
CA GLN A 29 -1.53 -10.73 0.99
C GLN A 29 -1.76 -9.28 1.41
N ILE A 30 -2.59 -9.08 2.44
CA ILE A 30 -2.80 -7.74 3.01
C ILE A 30 -1.55 -7.28 3.76
N ILE A 31 -1.07 -6.09 3.41
CA ILE A 31 0.09 -5.47 4.07
C ILE A 31 -0.30 -4.21 4.84
N ILE A 32 -1.36 -3.52 4.44
CA ILE A 32 -1.96 -2.43 5.21
C ILE A 32 -3.47 -2.59 5.14
N ASP A 33 -4.07 -2.91 6.29
CA ASP A 33 -5.52 -2.86 6.49
C ASP A 33 -5.90 -1.44 6.87
N ASN A 34 -6.56 -0.74 5.94
CA ASN A 34 -6.97 0.64 6.10
C ASN A 34 -8.00 0.80 7.24
N SER A 35 -8.87 -0.18 7.43
CA SER A 35 -9.90 -0.15 8.48
C SER A 35 -9.32 -0.29 9.90
N SER A 36 -8.10 -0.80 10.01
CA SER A 36 -7.36 -0.95 11.28
C SER A 36 -6.55 0.29 11.70
N LEU A 37 -6.54 1.35 10.89
CA LEU A 37 -5.74 2.55 11.13
C LEU A 37 -6.46 3.57 12.02
N SER A 38 -5.67 4.29 12.83
CA SER A 38 -6.22 5.28 13.78
C SER A 38 -6.85 6.47 13.07
N GLY A 39 -8.17 6.67 13.25
CA GLY A 39 -8.94 7.73 12.58
C GLY A 39 -9.74 7.26 11.36
N TRP A 40 -9.74 5.95 11.08
CA TRP A 40 -10.53 5.40 9.99
C TRP A 40 -12.04 5.64 10.20
N VAL A 41 -12.69 6.11 9.14
CA VAL A 41 -14.14 6.15 8.98
C VAL A 41 -14.53 5.48 7.66
N ALA A 42 -15.76 4.99 7.55
CA ALA A 42 -16.24 4.37 6.31
C ALA A 42 -16.05 5.32 5.11
N GLY A 43 -15.46 4.81 4.03
CA GLY A 43 -15.12 5.61 2.84
C GLY A 43 -13.76 6.30 2.89
N SER A 44 -12.98 6.13 3.95
CA SER A 44 -11.60 6.65 4.02
C SER A 44 -10.70 5.99 2.98
N LYS A 45 -9.76 6.77 2.44
CA LYS A 45 -8.82 6.34 1.40
C LYS A 45 -7.38 6.53 1.84
N LEU A 46 -6.50 5.70 1.28
CA LEU A 46 -5.05 5.87 1.38
C LEU A 46 -4.52 6.48 0.09
N ALA A 47 -3.60 7.44 0.25
CA ALA A 47 -2.78 7.95 -0.82
C ALA A 47 -1.34 7.57 -0.54
N ILE A 48 -0.73 6.75 -1.39
CA ILE A 48 0.68 6.41 -1.26
C ILE A 48 1.50 7.65 -1.61
N SER A 49 2.16 8.21 -0.60
CA SER A 49 2.99 9.40 -0.74
C SER A 49 4.45 9.03 -1.00
N LYS A 50 4.95 7.93 -0.42
CA LYS A 50 6.32 7.46 -0.63
C LYS A 50 6.41 5.95 -0.64
N LEU A 51 7.27 5.43 -1.51
CA LEU A 51 7.68 4.02 -1.53
C LEU A 51 9.19 3.92 -1.69
N TYR A 52 9.79 3.04 -0.91
CA TYR A 52 11.14 2.56 -1.13
C TYR A 52 11.06 1.04 -1.14
N TRP A 53 11.63 0.40 -2.15
CA TRP A 53 11.61 -1.06 -2.23
C TRP A 53 12.97 -1.63 -2.61
N THR A 54 13.23 -2.81 -2.08
CA THR A 54 14.32 -3.68 -2.49
C THR A 54 13.78 -5.04 -2.89
N THR A 55 14.40 -5.63 -3.91
CA THR A 55 14.12 -6.99 -4.37
C THR A 55 15.44 -7.67 -4.72
N ASP A 56 15.53 -8.96 -4.44
CA ASP A 56 16.62 -9.80 -4.93
C ASP A 56 16.40 -10.29 -6.37
N SER A 57 15.21 -10.06 -6.93
CA SER A 57 14.82 -10.53 -8.26
C SER A 57 14.64 -9.37 -9.24
N PRO A 58 15.52 -9.25 -10.26
CA PRO A 58 15.45 -8.18 -11.24
C PRO A 58 14.32 -8.37 -12.27
N SER A 59 13.81 -9.60 -12.45
CA SER A 59 12.83 -9.95 -13.49
C SER A 59 11.47 -10.41 -12.94
N ALA A 60 11.42 -10.90 -11.70
CA ALA A 60 10.19 -11.32 -11.03
C ALA A 60 9.99 -10.43 -9.80
N GLY A 61 9.19 -9.38 -9.96
CA GLY A 61 8.96 -8.38 -8.92
C GLY A 61 7.77 -8.69 -8.01
N PHE A 62 7.50 -7.78 -7.10
CA PHE A 62 6.24 -7.73 -6.37
C PHE A 62 5.26 -6.80 -7.08
N LYS A 63 3.97 -7.04 -6.91
CA LYS A 63 2.94 -6.09 -7.31
C LYS A 63 2.22 -5.55 -6.09
N LEU A 64 2.09 -4.23 -6.03
CA LEU A 64 1.24 -3.56 -5.07
C LEU A 64 -0.13 -3.32 -5.71
N ILE A 65 -1.18 -3.69 -5.01
CA ILE A 65 -2.56 -3.52 -5.47
C ILE A 65 -3.38 -2.84 -4.37
N PHE A 66 -4.32 -1.97 -4.77
CA PHE A 66 -5.38 -1.53 -3.87
C PHE A 66 -6.47 -2.59 -3.95
N LYS A 67 -6.96 -3.03 -2.80
CA LYS A 67 -8.04 -4.00 -2.73
C LYS A 67 -9.15 -3.49 -1.83
N GLY A 68 -10.36 -3.53 -2.39
CA GLY A 68 -11.62 -3.20 -1.76
C GLY A 68 -12.30 -4.41 -1.15
N THR A 69 -13.13 -4.18 -0.13
CA THR A 69 -14.20 -5.12 0.22
C THR A 69 -15.09 -5.38 -1.00
N GLY A 70 -14.90 -6.49 -1.72
CA GLY A 70 -15.67 -6.83 -2.93
C GLY A 70 -14.90 -6.78 -4.27
N GLY A 71 -13.59 -6.50 -4.28
CA GLY A 71 -12.80 -6.66 -5.51
C GLY A 71 -11.41 -6.03 -5.48
N THR A 72 -10.59 -6.38 -6.47
CA THR A 72 -9.25 -5.79 -6.70
C THR A 72 -9.37 -4.55 -7.58
N LEU A 73 -8.77 -3.43 -7.17
CA LEU A 73 -8.85 -2.14 -7.87
C LEU A 73 -7.66 -1.91 -8.83
N GLY A 74 -7.16 -2.98 -9.45
CA GLY A 74 -6.03 -2.91 -10.39
C GLY A 74 -4.65 -2.89 -9.72
N THR A 75 -3.61 -3.12 -10.54
CA THR A 75 -2.21 -3.08 -10.09
C THR A 75 -1.68 -1.65 -10.10
N ILE A 76 -1.21 -1.17 -8.96
CA ILE A 76 -0.67 0.19 -8.79
C ILE A 76 0.82 0.23 -9.18
N PHE A 77 1.58 -0.78 -8.73
CA PHE A 77 3.01 -0.90 -9.03
C PHE A 77 3.40 -2.31 -9.38
N MET A 78 4.37 -2.43 -10.27
CA MET A 78 5.18 -3.61 -10.45
C MET A 78 6.62 -3.25 -10.09
N PHE A 79 7.10 -3.80 -8.98
CA PHE A 79 8.42 -3.50 -8.42
C PHE A 79 9.46 -4.46 -8.98
N THR A 80 10.09 -4.08 -10.09
CA THR A 80 11.27 -4.79 -10.63
C THR A 80 12.55 -4.06 -10.25
N GLY A 81 13.57 -4.79 -9.80
CA GLY A 81 14.78 -4.18 -9.24
C GLY A 81 14.49 -3.30 -8.02
N ASN A 82 15.49 -2.55 -7.57
CA ASN A 82 15.37 -1.63 -6.43
C ASN A 82 14.90 -0.26 -6.91
N GLY A 83 14.18 0.47 -6.07
CA GLY A 83 13.74 1.80 -6.47
C GLY A 83 12.99 2.59 -5.41
N THR A 84 12.57 3.78 -5.82
CA THR A 84 11.83 4.71 -4.98
C THR A 84 10.73 5.42 -5.75
N TYR A 85 9.71 5.87 -5.03
CA TYR A 85 8.64 6.73 -5.51
C TYR A 85 8.30 7.78 -4.46
N GLY A 86 8.00 9.01 -4.88
CA GLY A 86 7.56 10.09 -3.99
C GLY A 86 8.66 10.76 -3.16
N PHE A 87 9.93 10.39 -3.41
CA PHE A 87 11.11 11.00 -2.79
C PHE A 87 11.68 12.18 -3.59
N THR A 88 11.12 12.48 -4.77
CA THR A 88 11.47 13.64 -5.59
C THR A 88 10.29 14.61 -5.65
N GLY A 89 10.58 15.91 -5.67
CA GLY A 89 9.55 16.94 -5.74
C GLY A 89 8.74 16.86 -7.03
N GLY A 90 7.42 17.05 -6.94
CA GLY A 90 6.51 17.11 -8.10
C GLY A 90 5.87 15.77 -8.49
N GLN A 91 6.21 14.65 -7.84
CA GLN A 91 5.49 13.39 -8.03
C GLN A 91 4.15 13.42 -7.26
N PRO A 92 3.00 13.22 -7.93
CA PRO A 92 1.71 13.20 -7.25
C PRO A 92 1.59 11.99 -6.32
N ALA A 93 0.74 12.04 -5.30
CA ALA A 93 0.45 10.85 -4.52
C ALA A 93 -0.43 9.87 -5.32
N LEU A 94 -0.26 8.57 -5.10
CA LEU A 94 -1.06 7.54 -5.76
C LEU A 94 -2.25 7.18 -4.88
N ILE A 95 -3.42 7.61 -5.34
CA ILE A 95 -4.66 7.53 -4.59
C ILE A 95 -5.42 6.27 -5.01
N CYS A 96 -6.04 5.60 -4.05
CA CYS A 96 -7.03 4.57 -4.34
C CYS A 96 -8.23 5.17 -5.11
N ASP A 97 -8.39 4.79 -6.37
CA ASP A 97 -9.40 5.30 -7.30
C ASP A 97 -10.69 4.46 -7.31
N HIS A 98 -11.04 3.85 -6.18
CA HIS A 98 -12.29 3.13 -6.00
C HIS A 98 -13.50 3.91 -6.57
N THR A 99 -14.24 3.26 -7.48
CA THR A 99 -15.45 3.79 -8.13
C THR A 99 -16.74 3.17 -7.58
N SER A 100 -16.66 2.27 -6.60
CA SER A 100 -17.63 1.19 -6.45
C SER A 100 -18.63 1.25 -5.28
N VAL A 101 -18.81 2.25 -4.42
CA VAL A 101 -19.75 2.25 -3.24
C VAL A 101 -19.77 1.06 -2.22
N THR A 102 -19.43 -0.18 -2.60
CA THR A 102 -19.40 -1.42 -1.80
C THR A 102 -17.98 -1.84 -1.41
N ALA A 103 -16.96 -1.42 -2.16
CA ALA A 103 -15.54 -1.52 -1.81
C ALA A 103 -15.12 -0.42 -0.82
N VAL A 104 -15.53 -0.61 0.44
CA VAL A 104 -15.41 0.40 1.50
C VAL A 104 -13.97 0.61 1.98
N THR A 105 -13.08 -0.38 1.82
CA THR A 105 -11.72 -0.36 2.39
C THR A 105 -10.67 -0.33 1.30
N CYS A 106 -9.92 0.76 1.13
CA CYS A 106 -8.78 0.82 0.20
C CYS A 106 -7.53 0.17 0.80
N ASP A 107 -7.60 -1.13 1.07
CA ASP A 107 -6.50 -1.89 1.68
C ASP A 107 -5.35 -2.05 0.69
N LEU A 108 -4.13 -2.10 1.20
CA LEU A 108 -2.96 -2.37 0.38
C LEU A 108 -2.57 -3.82 0.50
N HIS A 109 -2.47 -4.45 -0.66
CA HIS A 109 -2.13 -5.84 -0.81
C HIS A 109 -0.90 -6.00 -1.68
N ILE A 110 -0.16 -7.06 -1.40
CA ILE A 110 0.99 -7.48 -2.18
C ILE A 110 0.75 -8.83 -2.82
N THR A 111 1.16 -8.94 -4.08
CA THR A 111 1.27 -10.21 -4.79
C THR A 111 2.72 -10.36 -5.23
N ASN A 112 3.25 -11.57 -5.26
CA ASN A 112 4.66 -11.80 -5.56
C ASN A 112 4.84 -13.00 -6.48
N ALA A 113 5.76 -12.87 -7.44
CA ALA A 113 6.30 -13.97 -8.20
C ALA A 113 7.67 -14.35 -7.63
N THR A 114 7.70 -15.09 -6.50
CA THR A 114 8.94 -15.71 -5.97
C THR A 114 10.16 -14.77 -5.93
N ALA A 115 10.08 -13.74 -5.10
CA ALA A 115 11.20 -12.83 -4.80
C ALA A 115 11.30 -12.57 -3.30
N ASN A 116 12.50 -12.32 -2.78
CA ASN A 116 12.70 -11.75 -1.45
C ASN A 116 12.86 -10.24 -1.56
N GLY A 117 12.38 -9.52 -0.54
CA GLY A 117 12.55 -8.09 -0.55
C GLY A 117 12.00 -7.38 0.66
N SER A 118 12.07 -6.06 0.59
CA SER A 118 11.44 -5.20 1.58
C SER A 118 10.79 -4.01 0.92
N ILE A 119 9.75 -3.50 1.55
CA ILE A 119 9.08 -2.28 1.12
C ILE A 119 8.87 -1.40 2.34
N PHE A 120 9.34 -0.16 2.26
CA PHE A 120 8.88 0.92 3.11
C PHE A 120 7.79 1.69 2.38
N ILE A 121 6.66 1.89 3.04
CA ILE A 121 5.50 2.59 2.49
C ILE A 121 5.12 3.71 3.45
N GLU A 122 4.97 4.92 2.91
CA GLU A 122 4.27 6.02 3.57
C GLU A 122 2.96 6.30 2.82
N CYS A 123 1.88 6.42 3.59
CA CYS A 123 0.59 6.84 3.05
C CYS A 123 0.07 8.07 3.81
N THR A 124 -0.43 9.03 3.05
CA THR A 124 -1.32 10.07 3.57
C THR A 124 -2.72 9.49 3.71
N LYS A 125 -3.36 9.81 4.82
CA LYS A 125 -4.70 9.36 5.14
C LYS A 125 -5.72 10.44 4.76
N MET A 126 -6.75 10.02 4.04
CA MET A 126 -7.83 10.91 3.60
C MET A 126 -9.15 10.39 4.15
N ALA A 127 -9.85 11.27 4.88
CA ALA A 127 -11.22 11.04 5.28
C ALA A 127 -12.06 11.25 4.03
N LEU A 128 -13.28 10.74 4.10
CA LEU A 128 -14.35 10.93 3.12
C LEU A 128 -14.09 12.12 2.17
N ASP A 129 -13.95 11.84 0.87
CA ASP A 129 -13.84 12.84 -0.20
C ASP A 129 -12.60 13.76 -0.17
N GLY A 130 -11.45 13.24 0.24
CA GLY A 130 -10.14 13.89 0.01
C GLY A 130 -9.84 15.03 0.99
N THR A 131 -10.69 15.21 1.99
CA THR A 131 -10.32 15.97 3.18
C THR A 131 -9.37 15.10 4.00
N GLY A 132 -8.16 15.57 4.31
CA GLY A 132 -7.27 14.83 5.21
C GLY A 132 -7.99 14.53 6.54
N TRP A 133 -7.59 13.49 7.27
CA TRP A 133 -8.12 13.26 8.63
C TRP A 133 -7.79 14.52 9.45
N SER A 134 -8.79 15.35 9.72
CA SER A 134 -8.61 16.55 10.53
C SER A 134 -8.32 16.10 11.95
N ALA A 135 -7.23 16.63 12.54
CA ALA A 135 -6.95 16.52 13.97
C ALA A 135 -8.12 17.06 14.81
#